data_AF-A0A800A9J4-F1
#
_entry.id   AF-A0A800A9J4-F1
#
_cell.length_a   1.000
_cell.length_b   1.000
_cell.length_c   1.000
_cell.angle_alpha   90.00
_cell.angle_beta   90.00
_cell.angle_gamma   90.00
#
_symmetry.space_group_name_H-M   'P 1'
#
loop_
_entity.id
_entity.type
_entity.pdbx_description
1 polymer ?
#
loop_
_entity_poly.entity_id
_entity_poly.type
_entity_poly.pdbx_seq_one_letter_code
_entity_poly.pdbx_strand_id
1 'polypeptide(L)' 'RGMAERVVTDSKVSEAILTPPQTTRARLRGSFIKAAKAKRRDFTVDWVHLKLNDQAQRTVMCKDPFKAYDERVEKLIESL' A
#
# COMPACT_ATOMS: atom_id res chain seq x y z
N ARG A 1 15.30 -20.52 23.29
CA ARG A 1 15.07 -21.98 23.19
C ARG A 1 14.18 -22.23 21.97
N GLY A 2 14.69 -22.86 20.92
CA GLY A 2 13.98 -23.17 19.65
C GLY A 2 12.99 -24.32 19.80
N MET A 3 12.09 -24.21 20.78
CA MET A 3 11.15 -25.25 21.18
C MET A 3 9.85 -25.23 20.34
N ALA A 4 9.73 -24.28 19.42
CA ALA A 4 8.62 -24.17 18.49
C ALA A 4 9.15 -24.29 17.05
N GLU A 5 8.41 -25.03 16.22
CA GLU A 5 8.70 -25.14 14.80
C GLU A 5 8.46 -23.81 14.09
N ARG A 6 9.26 -23.54 13.04
CA ARG A 6 9.22 -22.29 12.29
C ARG A 6 8.69 -22.50 10.89
N VAL A 7 7.69 -21.72 10.51
CA VAL A 7 7.10 -21.71 9.16
C VAL A 7 7.71 -20.65 8.24
N VAL A 8 8.39 -19.64 8.79
CA VAL A 8 9.04 -18.55 8.05
C VAL A 8 10.41 -18.19 8.62
N THR A 9 11.24 -17.55 7.81
CA THR A 9 12.58 -17.04 8.17
C THR A 9 12.50 -15.65 8.82
N ASP A 10 13.48 -15.28 9.64
CA ASP A 10 13.50 -13.97 10.30
C ASP A 10 13.65 -12.85 9.28
N SER A 11 14.42 -13.11 8.22
CA SER A 11 14.55 -12.20 7.07
C SER A 11 13.19 -11.90 6.41
N LYS A 12 12.34 -12.91 6.18
CA LYS A 12 10.99 -12.69 5.63
C LYS A 12 10.11 -11.87 6.58
N VAL A 13 10.24 -12.08 7.89
CA VAL A 13 9.53 -11.28 8.90
C VAL A 13 10.02 -9.83 8.87
N SER A 14 11.33 -9.60 8.84
CA SER A 14 11.92 -8.25 8.78
C SER A 14 11.52 -7.50 7.51
N GLU A 15 11.49 -8.18 6.35
CA GLU A 15 11.04 -7.59 5.09
C GLU A 15 9.57 -7.15 5.18
N ALA A 16 8.71 -8.00 5.74
CA ALA A 16 7.26 -7.76 5.83
C ALA A 16 6.87 -6.56 6.72
N ILE A 17 7.80 -6.03 7.54
CA ILE A 17 7.59 -4.80 8.32
C ILE A 17 7.34 -3.60 7.40
N LEU A 18 8.09 -3.52 6.29
CA LEU A 18 8.09 -2.37 5.39
C LEU A 18 7.50 -2.70 4.00
N THR A 19 7.52 -3.97 3.62
CA THR A 19 7.08 -4.43 2.31
C THR A 19 5.74 -5.14 2.43
N PRO A 20 4.64 -4.58 1.91
CA PRO A 20 3.35 -5.26 1.91
C PRO A 20 3.37 -6.46 0.93
N PRO A 21 2.37 -7.36 1.00
CA PRO A 21 2.23 -8.43 0.00
C PRO A 21 2.11 -7.87 -1.42
N GLN A 22 3.02 -8.29 -2.31
CA GLN A 22 3.14 -7.77 -3.67
C GLN A 22 2.07 -8.32 -4.64
N THR A 23 1.25 -9.26 -4.19
CA THR A 23 0.27 -9.99 -4.98
C THR A 23 -1.18 -9.58 -4.70
N THR A 24 -1.39 -8.54 -3.89
CA THR A 24 -2.73 -8.07 -3.50
C THR A 24 -2.83 -6.54 -3.57
N ARG A 25 -4.02 -5.99 -3.39
CA ARG A 25 -4.23 -4.53 -3.28
C ARG A 25 -3.43 -3.86 -2.16
N ALA A 26 -2.91 -4.62 -1.20
CA ALA A 26 -2.02 -4.07 -0.16
C ALA A 26 -0.76 -3.42 -0.78
N ARG A 27 -0.28 -3.93 -1.92
CA ARG A 27 0.77 -3.32 -2.72
C ARG A 27 0.41 -1.91 -3.18
N LEU A 28 -0.79 -1.74 -3.74
CA LEU A 28 -1.31 -0.46 -4.24
C LEU A 28 -1.37 0.56 -3.10
N ARG A 29 -1.96 0.16 -1.97
CA ARG A 29 -2.07 1.01 -0.78
C ARG A 29 -0.69 1.41 -0.25
N GLY A 30 0.24 0.46 -0.12
CA GLY A 30 1.59 0.74 0.35
C GLY A 30 2.35 1.69 -0.58
N SER A 31 2.23 1.51 -1.89
CA SER A 31 2.86 2.38 -2.90
C SER A 31 2.33 3.81 -2.80
N PHE A 32 1.01 3.97 -2.67
CA PHE A 32 0.38 5.29 -2.49
C PHE A 32 0.83 5.97 -1.20
N ILE A 33 0.77 5.28 -0.06
CA ILE A 33 1.20 5.84 1.25
C ILE A 33 2.67 6.26 1.19
N LYS A 34 3.54 5.42 0.61
CA LYS A 34 4.98 5.71 0.48
C LYS A 34 5.21 6.98 -0.34
N ALA A 35 4.56 7.10 -1.50
CA ALA A 35 4.69 8.26 -2.37
C ALA A 35 4.14 9.56 -1.73
N ALA A 36 2.95 9.48 -1.12
CA ALA A 36 2.33 10.64 -0.48
C ALA A 36 3.14 11.15 0.71
N LYS A 37 3.68 10.25 1.54
CA LYS A 37 4.59 10.61 2.63
C LYS A 37 5.88 11.26 2.12
N ALA A 38 6.49 10.71 1.07
CA ALA A 38 7.71 11.26 0.48
C ALA A 38 7.51 12.70 -0.04
N LYS A 39 6.33 13.00 -0.59
CA LYS A 39 5.95 14.32 -1.09
C LYS A 39 5.27 15.22 -0.05
N ARG A 40 5.17 14.78 1.21
CA ARG A 40 4.48 15.51 2.31
C ARG A 40 3.06 15.96 1.93
N ARG A 41 2.31 15.08 1.28
CA ARG A 41 0.90 15.32 0.92
C ARG A 41 -0.02 14.75 1.98
N ASP A 42 -1.10 15.46 2.30
CA ASP A 42 -2.14 14.95 3.18
C ASP A 42 -3.02 13.93 2.45
N PHE A 43 -3.28 12.78 3.08
CA PHE A 43 -4.06 11.70 2.50
C PHE A 43 -4.87 10.95 3.54
N THR A 44 -5.93 10.29 3.08
CA THR A 44 -6.76 9.38 3.89
C THR A 44 -6.86 8.04 3.16
N VAL A 45 -6.73 6.94 3.90
CA VAL A 45 -6.71 5.58 3.35
C VAL A 45 -7.49 4.62 4.24
N ASP A 46 -8.25 3.72 3.61
CA ASP A 46 -8.84 2.55 4.26
C ASP A 46 -8.48 1.26 3.49
N TRP A 47 -9.31 0.21 3.58
CA TRP A 47 -9.08 -1.04 2.85
C TRP A 47 -9.36 -0.97 1.36
N VAL A 48 -10.26 -0.08 0.94
CA VAL A 48 -10.72 0.08 -0.44
C VAL A 48 -10.54 1.49 -0.98
N HIS A 49 -10.41 2.54 -0.16
CA HIS A 49 -10.22 3.92 -0.61
C HIS A 49 -8.79 4.40 -0.44
N LEU A 50 -8.25 5.00 -1.49
CA LEU A 50 -7.04 5.81 -1.48
C LEU A 50 -7.42 7.24 -1.86
N LYS A 51 -7.31 8.19 -0.93
CA LYS A 51 -7.77 9.57 -1.10
C LYS A 51 -6.64 10.56 -0.84
N LEU A 52 -6.49 11.52 -1.75
CA LEU A 52 -5.63 12.69 -1.59
C LEU A 52 -6.47 13.86 -1.08
N ASN A 53 -6.02 14.52 -0.02
CA ASN A 53 -6.75 15.61 0.65
C ASN A 53 -6.34 16.98 0.09
N ASP A 54 -6.42 17.15 -1.23
CA ASP A 54 -6.16 18.43 -1.91
C ASP A 54 -7.47 19.15 -2.29
N GLN A 55 -7.40 20.28 -3.00
CA GLN A 55 -8.62 20.98 -3.42
C GLN A 55 -9.54 20.12 -4.30
N ALA A 56 -8.98 19.20 -5.10
CA ALA A 56 -9.72 18.32 -5.99
C ALA A 56 -10.24 17.04 -5.30
N GLN A 57 -9.80 16.75 -4.07
CA GLN A 57 -10.22 15.60 -3.24
C GLN A 57 -10.18 14.26 -4.00
N ARG A 58 -9.12 14.04 -4.77
CA ARG A 58 -9.00 12.89 -5.69
C ARG A 58 -9.00 11.56 -4.94
N THR A 59 -9.86 10.62 -5.36
CA THR A 59 -10.03 9.32 -4.70
C THR A 59 -10.05 8.17 -5.71
N VAL A 60 -9.39 7.07 -5.37
CA VAL A 60 -9.42 5.79 -6.12
C VAL A 60 -9.94 4.67 -5.24
N MET A 61 -10.81 3.81 -5.80
CA MET A 61 -11.40 2.67 -5.10
C MET A 61 -10.85 1.32 -5.60
N CYS A 62 -10.33 0.52 -4.67
CA CYS A 62 -9.68 -0.78 -4.85
C CYS A 62 -10.53 -1.91 -4.25
N LYS A 63 -11.70 -2.19 -4.85
CA LYS A 63 -12.65 -3.20 -4.34
C LYS A 63 -12.12 -4.63 -4.43
N ASP A 64 -11.42 -4.95 -5.52
CA ASP A 64 -10.83 -6.28 -5.74
C ASP A 64 -9.60 -6.47 -4.82
N PRO A 65 -9.61 -7.43 -3.88
CA PRO A 65 -8.48 -7.67 -2.99
C PRO A 65 -7.25 -8.26 -3.71
N PHE A 66 -7.44 -8.94 -4.84
CA PHE A 66 -6.37 -9.65 -5.57
C PHE A 66 -5.72 -8.79 -6.66
N LYS A 67 -6.32 -7.65 -7.01
CA LYS A 67 -5.73 -6.71 -7.96
C LYS A 67 -4.56 -5.95 -7.33
N ALA A 68 -3.34 -6.36 -7.66
CA ALA A 68 -2.09 -5.76 -7.15
C ALA A 68 -1.53 -4.60 -8.01
N TYR A 69 -2.10 -4.39 -9.19
CA TYR A 69 -1.72 -3.39 -10.19
C TYR A 69 -2.98 -2.70 -10.70
N ASP A 70 -3.01 -1.37 -10.70
CA ASP A 70 -4.16 -0.59 -11.14
C ASP A 70 -3.68 0.76 -11.66
N GLU A 71 -3.85 1.01 -12.96
CA GLU A 71 -3.42 2.25 -13.63
C GLU A 71 -4.00 3.52 -13.00
N ARG A 72 -5.18 3.43 -12.35
CA ARG A 72 -5.80 4.58 -11.69
C ARG A 72 -5.01 4.99 -10.45
N VAL A 73 -4.44 4.01 -9.74
CA VAL A 73 -3.56 4.26 -8.59
C VAL A 73 -2.22 4.80 -9.06
N GLU A 74 -1.68 4.28 -10.17
CA GLU A 74 -0.43 4.78 -10.77
C GLU A 74 -0.57 6.25 -11.17
N LYS A 75 -1.62 6.59 -11.93
CA LYS A 75 -1.94 7.99 -12.30
C LYS A 75 -2.13 8.88 -11.07
N LEU A 76 -2.78 8.38 -10.02
CA LEU A 76 -2.92 9.12 -8.76
C LEU A 76 -1.55 9.40 -8.13
N ILE A 77 -0.65 8.41 -8.07
CA ILE A 77 0.70 8.54 -7.50
C ILE A 77 1.56 9.51 -8.32
N GLU A 78 1.51 9.43 -9.64
CA GLU A 78 2.22 10.35 -10.55
C GLU A 78 1.80 11.80 -10.32
N SER A 79 0.53 12.01 -9.97
CA SER A 79 -0.06 13.32 -9.76
C SER A 79 0.12 13.93 -8.36
N LEU A 80 0.82 13.22 -7.45
CA LEU A 80 1.15 13.69 -6.09
C LEU A 80 2.20 14.81 -6.08
#